data_AF-A0A1B0C2K1-F1
#
_entry.id   AF-A0A1B0C2K1-F1
#
_cell.length_a   1.000
_cell.length_b   1.000
_cell.length_c   1.000
_cell.angle_alpha   90.00
_cell.angle_beta   90.00
_cell.angle_gamma   90.00
#
_symmetry.space_group_name_H-M   'P 1'
#
loop_
_entity.id
_entity.type
_entity.pdbx_description
1 polymer ?
#
loop_
_entity_poly.entity_id
_entity_poly.type
_entity_poly.pdbx_seq_one_letter_code
_entity_poly.pdbx_strand_id
1 'polypeptide(L)'
;MEIFLSKILPPMIRAKVQCFNKSDCHPAVFGTLASSFFLGWTEKLAEENILLKFYGCVKYALAKKWCKKSLTKRPNYWLHYALDKYDDSFVNEVAKVLKLAKLFLPLPLHFALLAQQDSSWTFQASLMNTTLSSGINLQPDQPKAVGPVFLFILIPFMQYIVKPNFSRGAKSFGNGLYYLLIYT
;
A
#
# COMPACT_ATOMS: atom_id res chain seq x y z
N MET A 1 4.71 8.99 -17.50
CA MET A 1 4.74 8.14 -18.71
C MET A 1 5.03 6.67 -18.41
N GLU A 2 5.87 6.34 -17.42
CA GLU A 2 6.31 4.95 -17.20
C GLU A 2 5.20 3.96 -16.79
N ILE A 3 4.17 4.42 -16.08
CA ILE A 3 3.03 3.58 -15.67
C ILE A 3 2.18 3.13 -16.87
N PHE A 4 2.07 3.96 -17.91
CA PHE A 4 1.36 3.57 -19.14
C PHE A 4 2.19 2.59 -19.96
N LEU A 5 3.51 2.79 -20.03
CA LEU A 5 4.43 1.85 -20.67
C LEU A 5 4.39 0.48 -19.99
N SER A 6 4.35 0.40 -18.66
CA SER A 6 4.27 -0.89 -17.95
C SER A 6 2.94 -1.63 -18.14
N LYS A 7 1.86 -0.92 -18.51
CA LYS A 7 0.56 -1.51 -18.82
C LYS A 7 0.44 -1.93 -20.28
N ILE A 8 1.13 -1.25 -21.20
CA ILE A 8 1.07 -1.48 -22.66
C ILE A 8 2.17 -2.46 -23.13
N LEU A 9 3.32 -2.47 -22.48
CA LEU A 9 4.47 -3.30 -22.87
C LEU A 9 4.21 -4.81 -22.67
N PRO A 10 3.60 -5.28 -21.56
CA PRO A 10 3.27 -6.70 -21.39
C PRO A 10 2.34 -7.29 -22.46
N PRO A 11 1.21 -6.66 -22.84
CA PRO A 11 0.37 -7.21 -23.91
C PRO A 11 1.06 -7.18 -25.29
N MET A 12 1.94 -6.19 -25.55
CA MET A 12 2.70 -6.13 -26.80
C MET A 12 3.77 -7.23 -26.91
N ILE A 13 4.49 -7.52 -25.83
CA ILE A 13 5.48 -8.60 -25.79
C ILE A 13 4.79 -9.97 -25.92
N ARG A 14 3.64 -10.16 -25.25
CA ARG A 14 2.84 -11.38 -25.35
C ARG A 14 2.37 -11.65 -26.79
N ALA A 15 1.94 -10.61 -27.52
CA ALA A 15 1.40 -10.74 -28.88
C ALA A 15 2.49 -10.95 -29.95
N LYS A 16 3.73 -10.49 -29.71
CA LYS A 16 4.83 -10.57 -30.69
C LYS A 16 5.74 -11.78 -30.52
N VAL A 17 5.64 -12.53 -29.42
CA VAL A 17 6.51 -13.68 -29.12
C VAL A 17 5.65 -14.93 -28.99
N GLN A 18 5.92 -15.92 -29.84
CA GLN A 18 5.30 -17.24 -29.76
C GLN A 18 6.20 -18.17 -28.94
N CYS A 19 5.64 -18.81 -27.91
CA CYS A 19 6.36 -19.76 -27.07
C CYS A 19 5.61 -21.09 -27.06
N PHE A 20 6.34 -22.20 -27.17
CA PHE A 20 5.79 -23.56 -27.12
C PHE A 20 4.61 -23.81 -28.07
N ASN A 21 4.72 -23.30 -29.30
CA ASN A 21 3.70 -23.48 -30.35
C ASN A 21 2.30 -22.96 -29.96
N LYS A 22 2.20 -22.08 -28.95
CA LYS A 22 1.00 -21.35 -28.56
C LYS A 22 1.14 -19.90 -28.99
N SER A 23 0.01 -19.28 -29.34
CA SER A 23 -0.08 -17.89 -29.82
C SER A 23 0.26 -16.83 -28.75
N ASP A 24 0.33 -17.22 -27.48
CA ASP A 24 0.57 -16.33 -26.35
C ASP A 24 1.77 -16.78 -25.49
N CYS A 25 2.77 -15.91 -25.34
CA CYS A 25 3.91 -16.17 -24.45
C CYS A 25 3.88 -15.34 -23.16
N HIS A 26 3.41 -15.96 -22.08
CA HIS A 26 3.46 -15.39 -20.74
C HIS A 26 4.86 -15.39 -20.09
N PRO A 27 5.71 -16.44 -20.25
CA PRO A 27 7.03 -16.49 -19.60
C PRO A 27 7.99 -15.36 -20.00
N ALA A 28 7.92 -14.86 -21.23
CA ALA A 28 8.77 -13.78 -21.73
C ALA A 28 8.57 -12.47 -20.95
N VAL A 29 7.31 -12.13 -20.62
CA VAL A 29 6.98 -10.94 -19.84
C VAL A 29 7.59 -11.03 -18.45
N PHE A 30 7.43 -12.16 -17.76
CA PHE A 30 8.00 -12.37 -16.43
C PHE A 30 9.54 -12.31 -16.44
N GLY A 31 10.20 -12.85 -17.46
CA GLY A 31 11.65 -12.77 -17.61
C GLY A 31 12.16 -11.34 -17.76
N THR A 32 11.49 -10.52 -18.58
CA THR A 32 11.88 -9.11 -18.79
C THR A 32 11.74 -8.28 -17.52
N LEU A 33 10.67 -8.48 -16.75
CA LEU A 33 10.44 -7.80 -15.47
C LEU A 33 11.42 -8.25 -14.38
N ALA A 34 11.77 -9.54 -14.36
CA ALA A 34 12.75 -10.06 -13.41
C ALA A 34 14.13 -9.44 -13.66
N SER A 35 14.57 -9.38 -14.92
CA SER A 35 15.90 -8.86 -15.27
C SER A 35 16.08 -7.39 -14.89
N SER A 36 15.07 -6.53 -15.09
CA SER A 36 15.14 -5.13 -14.68
C SER A 36 15.17 -4.97 -13.16
N PHE A 37 14.48 -5.83 -12.42
CA PHE A 37 14.50 -5.83 -10.96
C PHE A 37 15.88 -6.18 -10.40
N PHE A 38 16.57 -7.16 -11.00
CA PHE A 38 17.93 -7.54 -10.57
C PHE A 38 18.95 -6.42 -10.78
N LEU A 39 18.86 -5.67 -11.89
CA LEU A 39 19.76 -4.55 -12.17
C LEU A 39 19.54 -3.38 -11.19
N GLY A 40 18.29 -3.05 -10.88
CA GLY A 40 17.99 -1.97 -9.93
C GLY A 40 18.29 -2.32 -8.47
N TRP A 41 18.32 -3.61 -8.12
CA TRP A 41 18.64 -4.08 -6.77
C TRP A 41 20.12 -3.93 -6.43
N THR A 42 21.02 -4.13 -7.41
CA THR A 42 22.46 -4.09 -7.18
C THR A 42 22.98 -2.68 -6.87
N GLU A 43 22.36 -1.64 -7.43
CA GLU A 43 22.78 -0.25 -7.20
C GLU A 43 22.39 0.29 -5.83
N LYS A 44 21.27 -0.19 -5.25
CA LYS A 44 20.75 0.26 -3.95
C LYS A 44 21.49 -0.31 -2.73
N LEU A 45 22.37 -1.30 -2.90
CA LEU A 45 23.02 -1.98 -1.78
C LEU A 45 24.21 -1.19 -1.17
N ALA A 46 24.64 -0.10 -1.83
CA ALA A 46 25.89 0.61 -1.52
C ALA A 46 25.76 1.84 -0.59
N GLU A 47 24.54 2.31 -0.27
CA GLU A 47 24.36 3.39 0.71
C GLU A 47 24.43 2.84 2.14
N GLU A 48 24.99 3.61 3.08
CA GLU A 48 24.94 3.29 4.51
C GLU A 48 23.49 3.06 4.93
N ASN A 49 23.09 1.79 5.07
CA ASN A 49 21.67 1.45 5.17
C ASN A 49 21.11 1.84 6.54
N ILE A 50 20.55 3.05 6.63
CA ILE A 50 19.78 3.54 7.78
C ILE A 50 18.70 2.53 8.18
N LEU A 51 18.14 1.80 7.20
CA LEU A 51 17.20 0.70 7.41
C LEU A 51 17.79 -0.46 8.23
N LEU A 52 19.07 -0.81 8.02
CA LEU A 52 19.76 -1.83 8.82
C LEU A 52 20.03 -1.32 10.24
N LYS A 53 20.43 -0.04 10.40
CA LYS A 53 20.58 0.60 11.72
C LYS A 53 19.24 0.61 12.48
N PHE A 54 18.15 0.95 11.80
CA PHE A 54 16.78 0.93 12.35
C PHE A 54 16.39 -0.48 12.81
N TYR A 55 16.53 -1.48 11.92
CA TYR A 55 16.19 -2.86 12.24
C TYR A 55 17.04 -3.41 13.40
N GLY A 56 18.34 -3.11 13.40
CA GLY A 56 19.26 -3.46 14.47
C GLY A 56 18.85 -2.86 15.82
N CYS A 57 18.45 -1.59 15.84
CA CYS A 57 17.99 -0.90 17.05
C CYS A 57 16.72 -1.55 17.63
N VAL A 58 15.73 -1.82 16.77
CA VAL A 58 14.48 -2.47 17.17
C VAL A 58 14.76 -3.88 17.72
N LYS A 59 15.55 -4.69 16.99
CA LYS A 59 15.93 -6.05 17.41
C LYS A 59 16.69 -6.04 18.74
N TYR A 60 17.65 -5.13 18.91
CA TYR A 60 18.42 -5.01 20.15
C TYR A 60 17.54 -4.61 21.34
N ALA A 61 16.63 -3.64 21.17
CA ALA A 61 15.67 -3.25 22.20
C ALA A 61 14.75 -4.41 22.61
N LEU A 62 14.24 -5.16 21.63
CA LEU A 62 13.40 -6.34 21.85
C LEU A 62 14.16 -7.48 22.54
N ALA A 63 15.36 -7.81 22.06
CA ALA A 63 16.20 -8.84 22.66
C ALA A 63 16.55 -8.52 24.12
N LYS A 64 16.92 -7.26 24.42
CA LYS A 64 17.25 -6.82 25.78
C LYS A 64 16.01 -6.84 26.69
N LYS A 65 14.83 -6.49 26.17
CA LYS A 65 13.55 -6.63 26.89
C LYS A 65 13.23 -8.08 27.24
N TRP A 66 13.45 -9.01 26.30
CA TRP A 66 13.17 -10.43 26.52
C TRP A 66 14.20 -11.12 27.43
N CYS A 67 15.49 -10.73 27.38
CA CYS A 67 16.54 -11.31 28.22
C CYS A 67 16.59 -10.73 29.65
N LYS A 68 16.19 -9.46 29.87
CA LYS A 68 16.26 -8.81 31.20
C LYS A 68 14.86 -8.58 31.80
N LYS A 69 14.16 -9.67 32.14
CA LYS A 69 12.89 -9.63 32.93
C LYS A 69 13.09 -9.12 34.38
N SER A 70 14.35 -9.12 34.86
CA SER A 70 14.77 -8.92 36.27
C SER A 70 15.57 -7.62 36.55
N LEU A 71 15.47 -6.58 35.71
CA LEU A 71 16.17 -5.31 35.99
C LEU A 71 15.37 -4.43 36.96
N THR A 72 16.04 -3.88 37.99
CA THR A 72 15.49 -3.00 39.03
C THR A 72 14.96 -1.66 38.50
N LYS A 73 15.45 -1.19 37.35
CA LYS A 73 14.92 0.00 36.64
C LYS A 73 14.34 -0.41 35.29
N ARG A 74 13.01 -0.42 35.19
CA ARG A 74 12.28 -0.62 33.93
C ARG A 74 11.97 0.75 33.33
N PRO A 75 12.49 1.10 32.13
CA PRO A 75 12.10 2.32 31.46
C PRO A 75 10.61 2.27 31.04
N ASN A 76 9.95 3.43 31.05
CA ASN A 76 8.51 3.56 30.71
C ASN A 76 8.19 3.14 29.26
N TYR A 77 9.16 3.28 28.35
CA TYR A 77 9.02 2.89 26.94
C TYR A 77 10.08 1.88 26.54
N TRP A 78 9.64 0.81 25.87
CA TRP A 78 10.45 -0.38 25.58
C TRP A 78 11.63 -0.14 24.63
N LEU A 79 11.61 0.95 23.86
CA LEU A 79 12.70 1.25 22.93
C LEU A 79 13.91 1.87 23.66
N HIS A 80 13.73 2.42 24.87
CA HIS A 80 14.84 3.00 25.65
C HIS A 80 15.86 1.96 26.12
N TYR A 81 15.57 0.66 26.02
CA TYR A 81 16.60 -0.37 26.25
C TYR A 81 17.77 -0.26 25.25
N ALA A 82 17.56 0.38 24.09
CA ALA A 82 18.58 0.62 23.07
C ALA A 82 19.50 1.82 23.33
N LEU A 83 19.21 2.68 24.32
CA LEU A 83 20.02 3.89 24.63
C LEU A 83 21.47 3.60 25.03
N ASP A 84 21.75 2.36 25.43
CA ASP A 84 23.10 1.88 25.77
C ASP A 84 24.01 1.73 24.53
N LYS A 85 23.41 1.60 23.34
CA LYS A 85 24.13 1.34 22.08
C LYS A 85 23.84 2.38 21.00
N TYR A 86 22.70 3.05 21.07
CA TYR A 86 22.23 4.01 20.07
C TYR A 86 21.96 5.37 20.72
N ASP A 87 22.13 6.45 19.95
CA ASP A 87 21.88 7.81 20.42
C ASP A 87 20.39 8.05 20.75
N ASP A 88 20.13 8.95 21.70
CA ASP A 88 18.77 9.26 22.16
C ASP A 88 17.91 9.88 21.05
N SER A 89 18.50 10.73 20.20
CA SER A 89 17.82 11.33 19.06
C SER A 89 17.31 10.25 18.10
N PHE A 90 18.16 9.27 17.76
CA PHE A 90 17.84 8.16 16.86
C PHE A 90 16.75 7.25 17.45
N VAL A 91 16.84 6.91 18.74
CA VAL A 91 15.81 6.10 19.41
C VAL A 91 14.45 6.81 19.39
N ASN A 92 14.43 8.13 19.59
CA ASN A 92 13.21 8.93 19.51
C ASN A 92 12.62 8.98 18.08
N GLU A 93 13.46 9.04 17.05
CA GLU A 93 13.02 8.95 15.65
C GLU A 93 12.40 7.58 15.34
N VAL A 94 13.07 6.49 15.72
CA VAL A 94 12.56 5.12 15.58
C VAL A 94 11.20 4.97 16.28
N ALA A 95 11.02 5.57 17.47
CA ALA A 95 9.76 5.56 18.19
C ALA A 95 8.63 6.27 17.42
N LYS A 96 8.91 7.40 16.78
CA LYS A 96 7.94 8.13 15.93
C LYS A 96 7.56 7.30 14.71
N VAL A 97 8.53 6.70 14.03
CA VAL A 97 8.29 5.84 12.86
C VAL A 97 7.40 4.65 13.24
N LEU A 98 7.65 4.00 14.38
CA LEU A 98 6.81 2.89 14.85
C LEU A 98 5.39 3.33 15.22
N LYS A 99 5.18 4.57 15.67
CA LYS A 99 3.84 5.13 15.89
C LYS A 99 3.12 5.39 14.56
N LEU A 100 3.82 5.96 13.59
CA LEU A 100 3.30 6.17 12.24
C LEU A 100 2.96 4.83 11.57
N ALA A 101 3.81 3.82 11.70
CA ALA A 101 3.55 2.49 11.14
C ALA A 101 2.23 1.88 11.64
N LYS A 102 1.85 2.12 12.90
CA LYS A 102 0.54 1.69 13.43
C LYS A 102 -0.62 2.46 12.79
N LEU A 103 -0.45 3.76 12.56
CA LEU A 103 -1.44 4.57 11.86
C LEU A 103 -1.62 4.11 10.41
N PHE A 104 -0.56 3.60 9.79
CA PHE A 104 -0.58 3.04 8.43
C PHE A 104 -1.03 1.57 8.35
N LEU A 105 -1.33 0.90 9.46
CA LEU A 105 -1.83 -0.48 9.45
C LEU A 105 -3.08 -0.74 8.57
N PRO A 106 -4.09 0.15 8.48
CA PRO A 106 -5.23 -0.06 7.60
C PRO A 106 -4.89 0.09 6.10
N LEU A 107 -3.77 0.71 5.76
CA LEU A 107 -3.41 0.97 4.36
C LEU A 107 -3.08 -0.32 3.58
N PRO A 108 -2.26 -1.27 4.08
CA PRO A 108 -2.11 -2.59 3.47
C PRO A 108 -3.42 -3.36 3.32
N LEU A 109 -4.32 -3.27 4.31
CA LEU A 109 -5.64 -3.91 4.24
C LEU A 109 -6.51 -3.31 3.13
N HIS A 110 -6.47 -1.99 2.97
CA HIS A 110 -7.17 -1.30 1.89
C HIS A 110 -6.68 -1.78 0.51
N PHE A 111 -5.37 -1.84 0.30
CA PHE A 111 -4.81 -2.34 -0.96
C PHE A 111 -5.11 -3.82 -1.20
N ALA A 112 -5.11 -4.64 -0.15
CA ALA A 112 -5.48 -6.05 -0.26
C ALA A 112 -6.94 -6.23 -0.69
N LEU A 113 -7.86 -5.43 -0.12
CA LEU A 113 -9.27 -5.44 -0.51
C LEU A 113 -9.49 -4.96 -1.94
N LEU A 114 -8.77 -3.90 -2.37
CA LEU A 114 -8.84 -3.43 -3.75
C LEU A 114 -8.34 -4.50 -4.75
N ALA A 115 -7.29 -5.24 -4.41
CA ALA A 115 -6.80 -6.33 -5.27
C ALA A 115 -7.84 -7.47 -5.43
N GLN A 116 -8.70 -7.70 -4.43
CA GLN A 116 -9.79 -8.67 -4.52
C GLN A 116 -10.92 -8.21 -5.45
N GLN A 117 -11.19 -6.90 -5.48
CA GLN A 117 -12.20 -6.32 -6.37
C GLN A 117 -11.85 -6.52 -7.85
N ASP A 118 -10.56 -6.41 -8.21
CA ASP A 118 -10.14 -6.59 -9.61
C ASP A 118 -10.14 -8.05 -10.07
N SER A 119 -9.95 -8.99 -9.14
CA SER A 119 -9.78 -10.41 -9.45
C SER A 119 -11.01 -11.25 -9.09
N SER A 120 -11.23 -11.49 -7.80
CA SER A 120 -12.27 -12.37 -7.28
C SER A 120 -13.68 -11.91 -7.65
N TRP A 121 -13.95 -10.59 -7.61
CA TRP A 121 -15.29 -10.09 -7.94
C TRP A 121 -15.59 -10.16 -9.44
N THR A 122 -14.58 -9.94 -10.28
CA THR A 122 -14.71 -10.13 -11.74
C THR A 122 -14.99 -11.61 -12.06
N PHE A 123 -14.31 -12.53 -11.39
CA PHE A 123 -14.56 -13.97 -11.53
C PHE A 123 -15.94 -14.37 -11.04
N GLN A 124 -16.41 -13.79 -9.92
CA GLN A 124 -17.75 -14.05 -9.44
C GLN A 124 -18.81 -13.51 -10.41
N ALA A 125 -18.59 -12.33 -11.00
CA ALA A 125 -19.49 -11.72 -11.97
C ALA A 125 -19.64 -12.55 -13.26
N SER A 126 -18.62 -13.32 -13.67
CA SER A 126 -18.72 -14.21 -14.82
C SER A 126 -19.61 -15.43 -14.59
N LEU A 127 -19.87 -15.77 -13.32
CA LEU A 127 -20.75 -16.88 -12.92
C LEU A 127 -22.18 -16.42 -12.59
N MET A 128 -22.45 -15.12 -12.63
CA MET A 128 -23.77 -14.55 -12.34
C MET A 128 -24.52 -14.23 -13.64
N ASN A 129 -25.85 -14.20 -13.58
CA ASN A 129 -26.67 -13.80 -14.74
C ASN A 129 -26.42 -12.32 -15.07
N THR A 130 -25.84 -12.06 -16.24
CA THR A 130 -25.47 -10.71 -16.71
C THR A 130 -26.51 -10.04 -17.61
N THR A 131 -27.71 -10.59 -17.70
CA THR A 131 -28.80 -10.04 -18.52
C THR A 131 -29.60 -9.00 -17.73
N LEU A 132 -29.36 -7.72 -17.99
CA LEU A 132 -30.10 -6.62 -17.35
C LEU A 132 -31.49 -6.37 -17.97
N SER A 133 -31.67 -6.64 -19.26
CA SER A 133 -32.95 -6.54 -20.00
C SER A 133 -32.86 -7.27 -21.35
N SER A 134 -33.97 -7.37 -22.10
CA SER A 134 -34.13 -8.09 -23.38
C SER A 134 -33.28 -7.51 -24.54
N GLY A 135 -31.96 -7.52 -24.40
CA GLY A 135 -31.02 -7.05 -25.43
C GLY A 135 -29.66 -6.58 -24.89
N ILE A 136 -29.48 -6.38 -23.58
CA ILE A 136 -28.24 -5.85 -23.01
C ILE A 136 -27.59 -6.93 -22.12
N ASN A 137 -26.50 -7.53 -22.61
CA ASN A 137 -25.64 -8.42 -21.84
C ASN A 137 -24.45 -7.62 -21.28
N LEU A 138 -24.31 -7.59 -19.95
CA LEU A 138 -23.24 -6.87 -19.28
C LEU A 138 -21.98 -7.73 -19.23
N GLN A 139 -20.86 -7.25 -19.78
CA GLN A 139 -19.58 -7.95 -19.69
C GLN A 139 -19.11 -7.95 -18.22
N PRO A 140 -18.54 -9.05 -17.69
CA PRO A 140 -18.10 -9.15 -16.29
C PRO A 140 -17.04 -8.11 -15.86
N ASP A 141 -16.39 -7.42 -16.81
CA ASP A 141 -15.43 -6.34 -16.54
C ASP A 141 -16.06 -4.95 -16.42
N GLN A 142 -17.28 -4.75 -16.92
CA GLN A 142 -17.98 -3.47 -16.90
C GLN A 142 -18.45 -3.01 -15.50
N PRO A 143 -18.75 -3.88 -14.52
CA PRO A 143 -19.03 -3.49 -13.14
C PRO A 143 -17.90 -2.69 -12.47
N LYS A 144 -16.66 -2.76 -12.97
CA LYS A 144 -15.53 -1.95 -12.46
C LYS A 144 -15.76 -0.45 -12.62
N ALA A 145 -16.56 -0.04 -13.62
CA ALA A 145 -16.90 1.37 -13.86
C ALA A 145 -17.78 1.98 -12.75
N VAL A 146 -18.39 1.14 -11.91
CA VAL A 146 -19.24 1.56 -10.78
C VAL A 146 -18.41 2.26 -9.69
N GLY A 147 -17.14 1.88 -9.50
CA GLY A 147 -16.26 2.49 -8.50
C GLY A 147 -16.09 4.01 -8.67
N PRO A 148 -15.64 4.48 -9.84
CA PRO A 148 -15.55 5.92 -10.14
C PRO A 148 -16.87 6.67 -10.04
N VAL A 149 -18.00 6.05 -10.44
CA VAL A 149 -19.34 6.67 -10.34
C VAL A 149 -19.72 6.90 -8.87
N PHE A 150 -19.49 5.91 -8.00
CA PHE A 150 -19.70 6.09 -6.57
C PHE A 150 -18.81 7.17 -5.98
N LEU A 151 -17.55 7.29 -6.44
CA LEU A 151 -16.67 8.38 -6.03
C LEU A 151 -17.24 9.75 -6.39
N PHE A 152 -17.73 9.93 -7.63
CA PHE A 152 -18.33 11.19 -8.07
C PHE A 152 -19.59 11.57 -7.29
N ILE A 153 -20.33 10.59 -6.76
CA ILE A 153 -21.53 10.84 -5.93
C ILE A 153 -21.14 11.07 -4.46
N LEU A 154 -20.23 10.25 -3.93
CA LEU A 154 -19.90 10.23 -2.50
C LEU A 154 -19.02 11.43 -2.10
N ILE A 155 -18.11 11.89 -2.96
CA ILE A 155 -17.28 13.07 -2.69
C ILE A 155 -18.14 14.32 -2.42
N PRO A 156 -19.03 14.76 -3.33
CA PRO A 156 -19.86 15.93 -3.08
C PRO A 156 -20.85 15.69 -1.94
N PHE A 157 -21.38 14.47 -1.79
CA PHE A 157 -22.23 14.13 -0.64
C PHE A 157 -21.51 14.36 0.70
N MET A 158 -20.29 13.87 0.84
CA MET A 158 -19.49 14.06 2.05
C MET A 158 -19.10 15.52 2.26
N GLN A 159 -18.82 16.27 1.18
CA GLN A 159 -18.41 17.67 1.25
C GLN A 159 -19.55 18.64 1.56
N TYR A 160 -20.69 18.49 0.89
CA TYR A 160 -21.80 19.46 0.94
C TYR A 160 -22.91 19.08 1.91
N ILE A 161 -23.04 17.79 2.28
CA ILE A 161 -24.08 17.32 3.18
C ILE A 161 -23.47 16.92 4.53
N VAL A 162 -22.47 16.04 4.55
CA VAL A 162 -21.95 15.52 5.84
C VAL A 162 -21.10 16.55 6.59
N LYS A 163 -20.12 17.18 5.94
CA LYS A 163 -19.24 18.17 6.58
C LYS A 163 -19.97 19.36 7.21
N PRO A 164 -20.95 20.04 6.56
CA PRO A 164 -21.65 21.16 7.21
C PRO A 164 -22.57 20.72 8.36
N ASN A 165 -23.12 19.50 8.30
CA ASN A 165 -23.93 18.97 9.38
C ASN A 165 -23.08 18.53 10.58
N PHE A 166 -21.86 18.03 10.35
CA PHE A 166 -20.93 17.66 11.42
C PHE A 166 -20.09 18.84 11.95
N SER A 167 -19.86 19.89 11.14
CA SER A 167 -19.10 21.09 11.53
C SER A 167 -19.86 22.03 12.47
N ARG A 168 -21.18 21.81 12.67
CA ARG A 168 -21.89 22.39 13.82
C ARG A 168 -21.48 21.76 15.16
N GLY A 169 -20.82 20.59 15.16
CA GLY A 169 -20.26 19.94 16.35
C GLY A 169 -18.73 19.79 16.37
N ALA A 170 -18.03 19.89 15.23
CA ALA A 170 -16.61 19.54 15.12
C ALA A 170 -15.71 20.61 14.48
N LYS A 171 -15.92 21.90 14.81
CA LYS A 171 -14.96 22.99 14.49
C LYS A 171 -13.55 22.78 15.09
N SER A 172 -13.33 21.75 15.92
CA SER A 172 -12.06 21.49 16.59
C SER A 172 -11.11 20.48 15.92
N PHE A 173 -11.53 19.70 14.91
CA PHE A 173 -10.70 18.59 14.38
C PHE A 173 -10.35 18.70 12.88
N GLY A 174 -10.98 19.62 12.14
CA GLY A 174 -10.88 19.70 10.68
C GLY A 174 -9.67 20.46 10.11
N ASN A 175 -9.05 21.38 10.87
CA ASN A 175 -8.02 22.26 10.30
C ASN A 175 -6.63 21.61 10.12
N GLY A 176 -6.40 20.39 10.62
CA GLY A 176 -5.10 19.72 10.51
C GLY A 176 -4.88 18.92 9.21
N LEU A 177 -5.94 18.34 8.62
CA LEU A 177 -5.78 17.46 7.45
C LEU A 177 -5.77 18.19 6.10
N TYR A 178 -6.34 19.40 6.00
CA TYR A 178 -6.33 20.15 4.74
C TYR A 178 -4.95 20.74 4.40
N TYR A 179 -4.11 21.02 5.39
CA TYR A 179 -2.74 21.51 5.13
C TYR A 179 -1.79 20.43 4.63
N LEU A 180 -2.07 19.14 4.87
CA LEU A 180 -1.18 18.04 4.49
C LEU A 180 -1.39 17.57 3.04
N LEU A 181 -2.51 17.89 2.40
CA LEU A 181 -2.83 17.49 1.02
C LEU A 181 -2.47 18.54 -0.03
N ILE A 182 -2.03 19.73 0.38
CA ILE A 182 -1.67 20.84 -0.53
C ILE A 182 -0.14 21.02 -0.64
N TYR A 183 0.65 20.40 0.23
CA TYR A 183 2.13 20.55 0.27
C TYR A 183 2.92 19.23 0.08
N THR A 184 2.32 18.23 -0.54
CA THR A 184 3.00 17.07 -1.17
C THR A 184 2.42 16.87 -2.55
#